data_AF-A0A0A1CN38-F1
#
_entry.id   AF-A0A0A1CN38-F1
#
_cell.length_a   1.000
_cell.length_b   1.000
_cell.length_c   1.000
_cell.angle_alpha   90.00
_cell.angle_beta   90.00
_cell.angle_gamma   90.00
#
_symmetry.space_group_name_H-M   'P 1'
#
loop_
_entity.id
_entity.type
_entity.pdbx_description
1 polymer ?
#
loop_
_entity_poly.entity_id
_entity_poly.type
_entity_poly.pdbx_seq_one_letter_code
_entity_poly.pdbx_strand_id
1 'polypeptide(L)'
;MGFGDYPKEYNPSVHGRYDPSVYYGPKDTAFGDVKLSDLGSWLSRRKYSPPAITAAISRAWWRWQMKYVQPKRTGMAPLYHLLIGAMTFSYAINYKRIKNHRHRKYH
;
A
#
# COMPACT_ATOMS: atom_id res chain seq x y z
N MET A 1 -2.89 16.65 -14.86
CA MET A 1 -2.48 15.27 -15.12
C MET A 1 -3.76 14.48 -15.09
N GLY A 2 -4.21 14.07 -16.27
CA GLY A 2 -5.46 13.35 -16.45
C GLY A 2 -5.35 11.91 -15.99
N PHE A 3 -6.49 11.23 -15.94
CA PHE A 3 -6.52 9.79 -15.71
C PHE A 3 -5.95 9.07 -16.93
N GLY A 4 -4.94 8.22 -16.74
CA GLY A 4 -4.27 7.47 -17.81
C GLY A 4 -2.96 8.09 -18.31
N ASP A 5 -2.63 9.32 -17.93
CA ASP A 5 -1.34 9.92 -18.24
C ASP A 5 -0.21 9.28 -17.41
N TYR A 6 1.00 9.23 -17.99
CA TYR A 6 2.20 8.94 -17.21
C TYR A 6 2.44 10.01 -16.14
N PRO A 7 3.01 9.68 -14.96
CA PRO A 7 3.39 10.67 -13.96
C PRO A 7 4.24 11.80 -14.55
N LYS A 8 4.07 13.05 -14.10
CA LYS A 8 4.84 14.21 -14.62
C LYS A 8 6.34 14.01 -14.45
N GLU A 9 6.72 13.27 -13.41
CA GLU A 9 8.10 13.00 -13.04
C GLU A 9 8.73 11.87 -13.87
N TYR A 10 7.97 11.16 -14.70
CA TYR A 10 8.50 10.08 -15.55
C TYR A 10 9.13 10.63 -16.84
N ASN A 11 10.41 10.30 -17.06
CA ASN A 11 11.12 10.59 -18.30
C ASN A 11 11.60 9.27 -18.95
N PRO A 12 11.09 8.87 -20.14
CA PRO A 12 11.49 7.64 -20.82
C PRO A 12 13.00 7.54 -21.11
N SER A 13 13.66 8.66 -21.41
CA SER A 13 15.09 8.69 -21.72
C SER A 13 15.98 8.41 -20.50
N VAL A 14 15.50 8.72 -19.30
CA VAL A 14 16.25 8.52 -18.04
C VAL A 14 15.83 7.21 -17.36
N HIS A 15 14.54 6.89 -17.38
CA HIS A 15 13.97 5.78 -16.61
C HIS A 15 13.79 4.49 -17.42
N GLY A 16 13.95 4.54 -18.75
CA GLY A 16 13.69 3.40 -19.62
C GLY A 16 12.19 3.10 -19.74
N ARG A 17 11.82 1.81 -19.78
CA ARG A 17 10.42 1.39 -19.86
C ARG A 17 9.67 1.76 -18.58
N TYR A 18 8.43 2.23 -18.73
CA TYR A 18 7.57 2.57 -17.61
C TYR A 18 7.30 1.35 -16.71
N ASP A 19 7.51 1.54 -15.42
CA ASP A 19 7.19 0.62 -14.34
C ASP A 19 6.14 1.26 -13.41
N PRO A 20 4.90 0.76 -13.42
CA PRO A 20 3.81 1.32 -12.62
C PRO A 20 3.98 1.07 -11.12
N SER A 21 4.95 0.26 -10.71
CA SER A 21 5.26 -0.01 -9.31
C SER A 21 6.19 1.04 -8.70
N VAL A 22 6.88 1.85 -9.50
CA VAL A 22 7.94 2.77 -9.06
C VAL A 22 7.41 4.18 -8.82
N TYR A 23 8.01 4.87 -7.84
CA TYR A 23 7.80 6.31 -7.65
C TYR A 23 8.93 7.07 -8.34
N TYR A 24 8.57 7.89 -9.33
CA TYR A 24 9.53 8.66 -10.15
C TYR A 24 9.83 10.05 -9.60
N GLY A 25 9.14 10.49 -8.54
CA GLY A 25 9.41 11.77 -7.91
C GLY A 25 10.63 11.75 -6.97
N PRO A 26 10.89 12.86 -6.27
CA PRO A 26 12.01 12.98 -5.35
C PRO A 26 11.93 11.92 -4.25
N LYS A 27 12.98 11.12 -4.10
CA LYS A 27 13.07 10.11 -3.04
C LYS A 27 13.34 10.80 -1.70
N ASP A 28 12.47 10.56 -0.73
CA ASP A 28 12.75 10.91 0.67
C ASP A 28 13.56 9.77 1.33
N THR A 29 14.08 10.05 2.52
CA THR A 29 14.67 9.06 3.43
C THR A 29 13.76 7.85 3.60
N ALA A 30 14.34 6.65 3.45
CA ALA A 30 13.61 5.40 3.62
C ALA A 30 13.13 5.29 5.07
N PHE A 31 11.94 4.74 5.28
CA PHE A 31 11.32 4.70 6.61
C PHE A 31 12.21 4.07 7.69
N GLY A 32 12.99 3.05 7.33
CA GLY A 32 13.90 2.36 8.26
C GLY A 32 15.09 3.21 8.72
N ASP A 33 15.44 4.27 7.98
CA ASP A 33 16.57 5.15 8.27
C ASP A 33 16.15 6.44 8.98
N VAL A 34 14.85 6.63 9.23
CA VAL A 34 14.30 7.83 9.86
C VAL A 34 14.51 7.78 11.36
N LYS A 35 15.12 8.83 11.92
CA LYS A 35 15.20 9.02 13.37
C LYS A 35 13.80 9.22 13.95
N LEU A 36 13.51 8.58 15.09
CA LEU A 36 12.22 8.72 15.76
C LEU A 36 11.87 10.18 16.12
N SER A 37 12.88 11.00 16.44
CA SER A 37 12.73 12.44 16.69
C SER A 37 12.16 13.19 15.48
N ASP A 38 12.47 12.72 14.27
CA ASP A 38 12.16 13.38 13.01
C ASP A 38 10.94 12.74 12.32
N LEU A 39 10.30 11.76 12.96
CA LEU A 39 9.20 11.01 12.36
C LEU A 39 8.00 11.91 12.00
N GLY A 40 7.69 12.88 12.85
CA GLY A 40 6.60 13.82 12.62
C GLY A 40 6.84 14.72 11.40
N SER A 41 8.04 15.29 11.27
CA SER A 41 8.42 16.10 10.12
C SER A 41 8.55 15.26 8.86
N TRP A 42 9.04 14.02 8.97
CA TRP A 42 9.07 13.08 7.84
C TRP A 42 7.67 12.70 7.36
N LEU A 43 6.69 12.54 8.25
CA LEU A 43 5.29 12.34 7.86
C LEU A 43 4.71 13.56 7.16
N SER A 44 4.95 14.78 7.67
CA SER A 44 4.39 16.00 7.09
C SER A 44 4.91 16.35 5.70
N ARG A 45 6.08 15.87 5.30
CA ARG A 45 6.64 16.04 3.93
C ARG A 45 5.82 15.38 2.81
N ARG A 46 4.89 14.48 3.16
CA ARG A 46 4.09 13.74 2.18
C ARG A 46 2.96 14.57 1.58
N LYS A 47 2.63 14.28 0.32
CA LYS A 47 1.43 14.82 -0.33
C LYS A 47 0.22 13.97 0.05
N TYR A 48 -0.72 14.55 0.79
CA TYR A 48 -1.97 13.91 1.22
C TYR A 48 -3.18 14.25 0.33
N SER A 49 -2.95 14.79 -0.88
CA SER A 49 -4.04 15.04 -1.81
C SER A 49 -4.64 13.71 -2.30
N PRO A 50 -5.96 13.64 -2.57
CA PRO A 50 -6.60 12.41 -3.04
C PRO A 50 -5.90 11.76 -4.26
N PRO A 51 -5.45 12.52 -5.29
CA PRO A 51 -4.70 11.93 -6.40
C PRO A 51 -3.37 11.31 -5.99
N ALA A 52 -2.66 11.91 -5.02
CA ALA A 52 -1.39 11.39 -4.52
C ALA A 52 -1.58 10.06 -3.76
N ILE A 53 -2.66 9.96 -2.98
CA ILE A 53 -3.05 8.75 -2.26
C ILE A 53 -3.42 7.65 -3.25
N THR A 54 -4.28 7.94 -4.24
CA THR A 54 -4.66 6.97 -5.28
C THR A 54 -3.45 6.48 -6.06
N ALA A 55 -2.52 7.37 -6.42
CA ALA A 55 -1.28 6.99 -7.08
C ALA A 55 -0.39 6.09 -6.20
N ALA A 56 -0.35 6.34 -4.87
CA ALA A 56 0.38 5.48 -3.94
C ALA A 56 -0.24 4.08 -3.82
N ILE A 57 -1.57 4.00 -3.72
CA ILE A 57 -2.32 2.74 -3.72
C ILE A 57 -2.08 1.97 -5.02
N SER A 58 -2.15 2.65 -6.17
CA SER A 58 -1.88 2.05 -7.48
C SER A 58 -0.48 1.44 -7.55
N ARG A 59 0.56 2.18 -7.11
CA ARG A 59 1.92 1.63 -7.05
C ARG A 59 2.03 0.42 -6.13
N ALA A 60 1.39 0.45 -4.96
CA ALA A 60 1.38 -0.69 -4.03
C ALA A 60 0.67 -1.91 -4.64
N TRP A 61 -0.43 -1.69 -5.35
CA TRP A 61 -1.15 -2.72 -6.10
C TRP A 61 -0.26 -3.38 -7.15
N TRP A 62 0.45 -2.60 -7.96
CA TRP A 62 1.38 -3.13 -8.96
C TRP A 62 2.55 -3.90 -8.35
N ARG A 63 3.13 -3.43 -7.24
CA ARG A 63 4.15 -4.19 -6.50
C ARG A 63 3.64 -5.55 -6.04
N TRP A 64 2.42 -5.60 -5.51
CA TRP A 64 1.80 -6.84 -5.06
C TRP A 64 1.48 -7.79 -6.22
N GLN A 65 0.92 -7.26 -7.32
CA GLN A 65 0.60 -7.98 -8.55
C GLN A 65 1.86 -8.64 -9.15
N MET A 66 2.92 -7.87 -9.34
CA MET A 66 4.18 -8.37 -9.90
C MET A 66 4.84 -9.42 -9.01
N LYS A 67 4.69 -9.30 -7.69
CA LYS A 67 5.29 -10.24 -6.73
C LYS A 67 4.51 -11.54 -6.56
N TYR A 68 3.18 -11.48 -6.55
CA TYR A 68 2.34 -12.61 -6.11
C TYR A 68 1.29 -13.08 -7.10
N VAL A 69 0.97 -12.33 -8.16
CA VAL A 69 -0.12 -12.68 -9.10
C VAL A 69 0.43 -13.02 -10.47
N GLN A 70 1.25 -12.13 -11.03
CA GLN A 70 1.78 -12.21 -12.38
C GLN A 70 2.99 -13.13 -12.60
N PRO A 71 3.71 -13.65 -11.58
CA PRO A 71 4.76 -14.65 -11.82
C PRO A 71 4.23 -15.85 -12.62
N LYS A 72 5.06 -16.39 -13.53
CA LYS A 72 4.69 -17.55 -14.37
C LYS A 72 4.29 -18.79 -13.54
N ARG A 73 4.87 -18.92 -12.34
CA ARG A 73 4.58 -19.99 -11.38
C ARG A 73 4.08 -19.36 -10.08
N THR A 74 2.81 -18.97 -10.08
CA THR A 74 2.15 -18.37 -8.92
C THR A 74 1.65 -19.46 -7.97
N GLY A 75 1.95 -19.31 -6.67
CA GLY A 75 1.39 -20.14 -5.62
C GLY A 75 0.05 -19.59 -5.10
N MET A 76 -0.48 -20.17 -4.02
CA MET A 76 -1.77 -19.76 -3.42
C MET A 76 -1.70 -18.48 -2.58
N ALA A 77 -0.52 -17.85 -2.48
CA ALA A 77 -0.28 -16.65 -1.68
C ALA A 77 -1.28 -15.49 -1.93
N PRO A 78 -1.59 -15.07 -3.18
CA PRO A 78 -2.53 -13.96 -3.38
C PRO A 78 -3.94 -14.29 -2.87
N LEU A 79 -4.37 -15.56 -2.95
CA LEU A 79 -5.66 -16.00 -2.42
C LEU A 79 -5.68 -15.90 -0.89
N TYR A 80 -4.65 -16.40 -0.20
CA TYR A 80 -4.56 -16.28 1.25
C TYR A 80 -4.48 -14.81 1.71
N HIS A 81 -3.76 -13.94 0.99
CA HIS A 81 -3.73 -12.52 1.31
C HIS A 81 -5.13 -11.88 1.26
N LEU A 82 -5.93 -12.21 0.23
CA LEU A 82 -7.30 -11.72 0.11
C LEU A 82 -8.21 -12.28 1.20
N LEU A 83 -8.09 -13.57 1.53
CA LEU A 83 -8.85 -14.21 2.60
C LEU A 83 -8.53 -13.58 3.96
N ILE A 84 -7.25 -13.44 4.32
CA ILE A 84 -6.82 -12.79 5.57
C ILE A 84 -7.31 -11.33 5.61
N GLY A 85 -7.21 -10.60 4.49
CA GLY A 85 -7.75 -9.26 4.37
C GLY A 85 -9.25 -9.20 4.64
N ALA A 86 -10.04 -10.09 4.02
CA ALA A 86 -11.47 -10.17 4.22
C ALA A 86 -11.86 -10.56 5.66
N MET A 87 -11.17 -11.52 6.26
CA MET A 87 -11.36 -11.92 7.65
C MET A 87 -11.04 -10.78 8.61
N THR A 88 -9.93 -10.06 8.38
CA THR A 88 -9.52 -8.92 9.21
C THR A 88 -10.51 -7.77 9.08
N PHE A 89 -10.96 -7.46 7.87
CA PHE A 89 -11.98 -6.44 7.62
C PHE A 89 -13.31 -6.81 8.31
N SER A 90 -13.77 -8.06 8.14
CA SER A 90 -14.96 -8.57 8.81
C SER A 90 -14.83 -8.48 10.34
N TYR A 91 -13.68 -8.83 10.91
CA TYR A 91 -13.43 -8.69 12.33
C TYR A 91 -13.50 -7.23 12.79
N ALA A 92 -12.87 -6.31 12.05
CA ALA A 92 -12.84 -4.90 12.38
C ALA A 92 -14.24 -4.27 12.40
N ILE A 93 -15.07 -4.52 11.37
CA ILE A 93 -16.44 -3.97 11.32
C ILE A 93 -17.35 -4.59 12.40
N ASN A 94 -17.11 -5.86 12.75
CA ASN A 94 -17.89 -6.58 13.77
C ASN A 94 -17.30 -6.46 15.19
N TYR A 95 -16.20 -5.75 15.38
CA TYR A 95 -15.43 -5.74 16.63
C TYR A 95 -16.28 -5.30 17.83
N LYS A 96 -17.14 -4.28 17.66
CA LYS A 96 -18.02 -3.80 18.74
C LYS A 96 -19.02 -4.85 19.23
N ARG A 97 -19.44 -5.78 18.36
CA ARG A 97 -20.34 -6.89 18.72
C ARG A 97 -19.55 -8.02 19.36
N ILE A 98 -18.41 -8.38 18.76
CA ILE A 98 -17.57 -9.49 19.21
C ILE A 98 -16.91 -9.20 20.57
N LYS A 99 -16.49 -7.95 20.84
CA LYS A 99 -15.84 -7.58 22.11
C LYS A 99 -16.68 -7.91 23.35
N ASN A 100 -18.01 -7.94 23.22
CA ASN A 100 -18.91 -8.23 24.34
C ASN A 100 -18.76 -9.68 24.83
N HIS A 101 -18.29 -10.60 23.98
CA HIS A 101 -17.99 -11.98 24.37
C HIS A 101 -16.76 -12.08 25.29
N ARG A 102 -15.95 -11.02 25.43
CA ARG A 102 -14.78 -10.99 26.32
C ARG A 102 -15.14 -11.14 27.79
N HIS A 103 -16.34 -10.69 28.19
CA HIS A 103 -16.80 -10.75 29.57
C HIS A 103 -17.74 -11.93 29.85
N ARG A 104 -17.73 -12.98 29.00
CA ARG A 104 -18.47 -14.20 29.33
C ARG A 104 -17.77 -14.91 30.49
N LYS A 105 -18.50 -15.06 31.59
CA LYS A 105 -18.05 -15.71 32.83
C LYS A 105 -17.94 -17.25 32.69
N TYR A 106 -18.56 -17.81 31.66
CA TYR A 106 -18.53 -19.22 31.32
C TYR A 106 -18.15 -19.37 29.85
N HIS A 107 -17.35 -20.40 29.56
CA HIS A 107 -16.88 -20.75 28.22
C HIS A 107 -18.04 -20.89 27.22
#